data_AF-A0A936JSN2-F1
#
_entry.id   AF-A0A936JSN2-F1
#
_cell.length_a   1.000
_cell.length_b   1.000
_cell.length_c   1.000
_cell.angle_alpha   90.00
_cell.angle_beta   90.00
_cell.angle_gamma   90.00
#
_symmetry.space_group_name_H-M   'P 1'
#
loop_
_entity.id
_entity.type
_entity.pdbx_description
1 polymer ?
#
loop_
_entity_poly.entity_id
_entity_poly.type
_entity_poly.pdbx_seq_one_letter_code
_entity_poly.pdbx_strand_id
1 'polypeptide(L)' 'MHYGKLEQWQKRAGLGNSPRTILEELHRIQCADVIIPIAGEAGRELRIRCIVRPEPEQAALLDRLGLRLPERIRTPRVA' A
#
# COMPACT_ATOMS: atom_id res chain seq x y z
N MET A 1 -27.89 -3.73 -1.25
CA MET A 1 -26.48 -3.42 -0.92
C MET A 1 -25.74 -3.08 -2.21
N HIS A 2 -25.10 -1.91 -2.31
CA HIS A 2 -24.52 -1.42 -3.57
C HIS A 2 -23.05 -1.88 -3.73
N TYR A 3 -22.81 -3.08 -4.27
CA TYR A 3 -21.46 -3.55 -4.66
C TYR A 3 -20.96 -2.95 -6.00
N GLY A 4 -21.79 -2.16 -6.69
CA GLY A 4 -21.54 -1.77 -8.08
C GLY A 4 -20.32 -0.88 -8.36
N LYS A 5 -19.73 -0.19 -7.37
CA LYS A 5 -18.58 0.68 -7.63
C LYS A 5 -17.30 -0.12 -7.88
N LEU A 6 -17.03 -1.16 -7.08
CA LEU A 6 -15.81 -1.94 -7.24
C LEU A 6 -15.88 -2.81 -8.50
N GLU A 7 -17.00 -3.50 -8.73
CA GLU A 7 -17.22 -4.32 -9.94
C GLU A 7 -17.09 -3.51 -11.24
N GLN A 8 -17.61 -2.28 -11.26
CA GLN A 8 -17.43 -1.38 -12.43
C GLN A 8 -15.96 -0.99 -12.62
N TRP A 9 -15.24 -0.74 -11.53
CA TRP A 9 -13.81 -0.43 -11.58
C TRP A 9 -12.99 -1.62 -12.08
N GLN A 10 -13.33 -2.82 -11.65
CA GLN A 10 -12.72 -4.07 -12.11
C GLN A 10 -12.92 -4.31 -13.60
N LYS A 11 -14.15 -4.12 -14.10
CA LYS A 11 -14.44 -4.20 -15.53
C LYS A 11 -13.62 -3.20 -16.33
N ARG A 12 -13.51 -1.95 -15.85
CA ARG A 12 -12.71 -0.90 -16.51
C ARG A 12 -11.20 -1.20 -16.51
N ALA A 13 -10.69 -1.84 -15.46
CA ALA A 13 -9.28 -2.26 -15.35
C ALA A 13 -8.99 -3.63 -16.01
N GLY A 14 -10.03 -4.31 -16.53
CA GLY A 14 -9.95 -5.64 -17.14
C GLY A 14 -9.67 -6.79 -16.16
N LEU A 15 -9.88 -6.58 -14.85
CA LEU A 15 -9.44 -7.49 -13.78
C LEU A 15 -10.37 -8.68 -13.52
N GLY A 16 -11.35 -8.92 -14.41
CA GLY A 16 -12.38 -9.94 -14.22
C GLY A 16 -13.45 -9.52 -13.20
N ASN A 17 -14.13 -10.50 -12.58
CA ASN A 17 -15.27 -10.28 -11.70
C ASN A 17 -15.09 -10.89 -10.29
N SER A 18 -13.86 -10.84 -9.76
CA SER A 18 -13.57 -11.30 -8.39
C SER A 18 -13.10 -10.12 -7.51
N PRO A 19 -14.02 -9.31 -6.95
CA PRO A 19 -13.65 -8.22 -6.06
C PRO A 19 -12.84 -8.69 -4.86
N ARG A 20 -13.13 -9.90 -4.37
CA ARG A 20 -12.46 -10.50 -3.23
C ARG A 20 -10.96 -10.71 -3.48
N THR A 21 -10.60 -11.28 -4.63
CA THR A 21 -9.19 -11.52 -4.99
C THR A 21 -8.38 -10.23 -5.03
N ILE A 22 -8.96 -9.16 -5.57
CA ILE A 22 -8.28 -7.85 -5.61
C ILE A 22 -8.05 -7.32 -4.21
N LEU A 23 -9.05 -7.41 -3.33
CA LEU A 23 -8.90 -6.97 -1.94
C LEU A 23 -7.87 -7.81 -1.19
N GLU A 24 -7.80 -9.13 -1.45
CA GLU A 24 -6.80 -10.02 -0.88
C GLU A 24 -5.39 -9.65 -1.33
N GLU A 25 -5.19 -9.38 -2.63
CA GLU A 25 -3.89 -8.95 -3.15
C GLU A 25 -3.47 -7.56 -2.66
N LEU A 26 -4.39 -6.61 -2.59
CA LEU A 26 -4.12 -5.29 -2.00
C LEU A 26 -3.79 -5.41 -0.50
N HIS A 27 -4.45 -6.32 0.23
CA HIS A 27 -4.18 -6.56 1.65
C HIS A 27 -2.80 -7.15 1.90
N ARG A 28 -2.25 -7.90 0.93
CA ARG A 28 -0.90 -8.47 1.02
C ARG A 28 0.22 -7.43 0.91
N ILE A 29 -0.08 -6.20 0.48
CA ILE A 29 0.91 -5.13 0.42
C ILE A 29 1.26 -4.68 1.84
N GLN A 30 2.53 -4.79 2.20
CA GLN A 30 2.99 -4.52 3.55
C GLN A 30 3.55 -3.11 3.72
N CYS A 31 3.48 -2.62 4.95
CA CYS A 31 4.13 -1.40 5.39
C CYS A 31 5.02 -1.71 6.59
N ALA A 32 6.22 -1.15 6.60
CA ALA A 32 7.21 -1.37 7.64
C ALA A 32 7.76 -0.04 8.16
N ASP A 33 8.16 -0.05 9.44
CA ASP A 33 8.87 1.06 10.05
C ASP A 33 10.37 0.76 10.08
N VAL A 34 11.15 1.61 9.41
CA VAL A 34 12.61 1.61 9.43
C VAL A 34 13.07 2.49 10.57
N ILE A 35 13.77 1.91 11.54
CA ILE A 35 14.35 2.61 12.69
C ILE A 35 15.83 2.86 12.42
N ILE A 36 16.21 4.13 12.39
CA ILE A 36 17.60 4.57 12.17
C ILE A 36 18.09 5.22 13.46
N PRO A 37 19.07 4.61 14.17
CA PRO A 37 19.65 5.24 15.36
C PRO A 37 20.46 6.47 14.95
N ILE A 38 20.34 7.55 15.73
CA ILE A 38 21.12 8.77 15.50
C ILE A 38 22.45 8.64 16.24
N ALA A 39 23.56 8.65 15.49
CA ALA A 39 24.89 8.50 16.05
C ALA A 39 25.19 9.62 17.07
N GLY A 40 25.72 9.24 18.23
CA GLY A 40 26.14 10.18 19.28
C GLY A 40 25.04 10.64 20.24
N GLU A 41 23.76 10.30 20.01
CA GLU A 41 22.64 10.63 20.90
C GLU A 41 21.95 9.34 21.39
N ALA A 42 22.32 8.87 22.60
CA ALA A 42 21.72 7.68 23.19
C ALA A 42 20.20 7.85 23.36
N GLY A 43 19.43 6.93 22.79
CA GLY A 43 17.97 6.90 22.90
C GLY A 43 17.22 7.73 21.86
N ARG A 44 17.89 8.37 20.90
CA ARG A 44 17.23 9.07 19.80
C ARG A 44 17.23 8.24 18.52
N GLU A 45 16.04 8.04 17.97
CA GLU A 45 15.81 7.26 16.76
C GLU A 45 14.99 8.05 15.74
N LEU A 46 15.35 7.92 14.47
CA LEU A 46 14.53 8.35 13.35
C LEU A 46 13.69 7.16 12.88
N ARG A 47 12.36 7.30 12.93
CA ARG A 47 11.41 6.31 12.41
C ARG A 47 10.87 6.75 11.06
N ILE A 48 11.05 5.92 10.05
CA ILE A 48 10.49 6.14 8.70
C ILE A 48 9.54 5.00 8.38
N ARG A 49 8.27 5.34 8.12
CA ARG A 49 7.29 4.38 7.65
C ARG A 49 7.32 4.29 6.12
N CYS A 50 7.54 3.10 5.59
CA CYS A 50 7.65 2.86 4.16
C CYS A 50 6.69 1.76 3.70
N ILE A 51 6.22 1.85 2.47
CA ILE A 51 5.57 0.72 1.81
C ILE A 51 6.67 -0.23 1.34
N VAL A 52 6.56 -1.51 1.70
CA VAL A 52 7.45 -2.55 1.18
C VAL A 52 7.19 -2.66 -0.32
N ARG A 53 8.26 -2.73 -1.13
CA ARG A 53 8.13 -2.81 -2.59
C ARG A 53 7.15 -3.94 -2.94
N PRO A 54 6.02 -3.63 -3.62
CA PRO A 54 5.04 -4.65 -3.98
C PRO A 54 5.67 -5.73 -4.88
N GLU A 55 5.19 -6.96 -4.74
CA GLU A 55 5.57 -8.05 -5.64
C GLU A 55 5.13 -7.72 -7.08
N PRO A 56 5.75 -8.31 -8.13
CA PRO A 56 5.42 -7.99 -9.52
C PRO A 56 3.94 -8.10 -9.86
N GLU A 57 3.24 -9.10 -9.30
CA GLU A 57 1.79 -9.29 -9.48
C GLU A 57 0.98 -8.14 -8.87
N GLN A 58 1.37 -7.69 -7.67
CA GLN A 58 0.76 -6.55 -7.00
C GLN A 58 1.05 -5.25 -7.72
N ALA A 59 2.27 -5.06 -8.24
CA ALA A 59 2.64 -3.90 -9.05
C ALA A 59 1.79 -3.82 -10.32
N ALA A 60 1.64 -4.95 -11.03
CA ALA A 60 0.78 -5.03 -12.21
C ALA A 60 -0.70 -4.75 -11.86
N LEU A 61 -1.18 -5.24 -10.71
CA LEU A 61 -2.52 -4.93 -10.23
C LEU A 61 -2.71 -3.43 -9.96
N LEU A 62 -1.77 -2.80 -9.26
CA LEU A 62 -1.78 -1.37 -8.97
C LEU A 62 -1.79 -0.53 -10.24
N ASP A 63 -0.95 -0.88 -11.22
CA ASP A 63 -0.88 -0.19 -12.52
C ASP A 63 -2.21 -0.27 -13.26
N ARG A 64 -2.83 -1.46 -13.29
CA ARG A 64 -4.15 -1.66 -13.91
C ARG A 64 -5.25 -0.91 -13.19
N LEU A 65 -5.16 -0.77 -11.87
CA LEU A 65 -6.08 0.04 -11.06
C LEU A 65 -5.79 1.54 -11.18
N GLY A 66 -4.68 1.95 -11.81
CA GLY A 66 -4.24 3.34 -11.89
C GLY A 66 -3.82 3.90 -10.52
N LEU A 67 -3.40 3.04 -9.59
CA LEU A 67 -3.01 3.41 -8.23
C LEU A 67 -1.49 3.52 -8.15
N ARG A 68 -1.01 4.64 -7.60
CA ARG A 68 0.40 4.79 -7.22
C ARG A 68 0.52 4.84 -5.71
N LEU A 69 1.27 3.90 -5.17
CA LEU A 69 1.55 3.87 -3.74
C LEU A 69 2.68 4.84 -3.40
N PRO A 70 2.60 5.56 -2.27
CA PRO A 70 3.71 6.36 -1.80
C PRO A 70 4.86 5.48 -1.30
N GLU A 71 6.11 5.86 -1.57
CA GLU A 71 7.26 5.14 -1.00
C GLU A 71 7.36 5.33 0.52
N ARG A 72 6.98 6.52 1.01
CA ARG A 72 7.03 6.91 2.43
C ARG A 72 5.66 7.38 2.90
N ILE A 73 5.19 6.81 4.00
CA ILE A 73 3.94 7.22 4.63
C ILE A 73 4.26 8.31 5.64
N ARG A 74 3.65 9.48 5.47
CA ARG A 74 3.69 10.53 6.49
C ARG A 74 2.73 10.13 7.61
N THR A 75 3.28 9.68 8.72
CA THR A 75 2.48 9.46 9.93
C THR A 75 2.14 10.82 10.54
N PRO A 76 0.85 11.16 10.73
CA PRO A 76 0.49 12.38 11.43
C PRO A 76 1.11 12.37 12.82
N ARG A 77 1.76 13.47 13.21
CA ARG A 77 2.15 13.66 14.60
C ARG A 77 0.85 13.89 15.37
N VAL A 78 0.41 12.90 16.14
CA VAL A 78 -0.70 13.09 17.07
C VAL A 78 -0.23 14.14 18.08
N ALA A 79 -1.01 15.22 18.21
CA ALA A 79 -0.71 16.36 19.06
C ALA A 79 -0.80 16.00 20.55
#